data_AF-A0AAE1FWS0-F1
#
_entry.id   AF-A0AAE1FWS0-F1
#
_cell.length_a   1.000
_cell.length_b   1.000
_cell.length_c   1.000
_cell.angle_alpha   90.00
_cell.angle_beta   90.00
_cell.angle_gamma   90.00
#
_symmetry.space_group_name_H-M   'P 1'
#
loop_
_entity.id
_entity.type
_entity.pdbx_description
1 polymer ?
#
loop_
_entity_poly.entity_id
_entity_poly.type
_entity_poly.pdbx_seq_one_letter_code
_entity_poly.pdbx_strand_id
1 'polypeptide(L)'
;MERCGDNVQMERCGDNVEVERCGDNVEVERCGDSVQMERCGDSVQMERCGDNVEVERCGDNVEVERCGDSVEVERCGDNVEVERCGDSVQMERCGDNVEVERCGDNVEVERCGDSVQMERCGGDSVQEVAWVRSSVEVEGMER
;
A
#
# COMPACT_ATOMS: atom_id res chain seq x y z
N MET A 1 -11.50 15.67 1.42
CA MET A 1 -11.38 16.83 0.50
C MET A 1 -11.93 16.43 -0.86
N GLU A 2 -12.86 17.20 -1.45
CA GLU A 2 -13.71 16.69 -2.55
C GLU A 2 -13.12 16.76 -3.98
N ARG A 3 -11.91 17.34 -4.17
CA ARG A 3 -11.13 17.28 -5.43
C ARG A 3 -9.91 18.21 -5.39
N CYS A 4 -8.72 17.67 -5.60
CA CYS A 4 -7.52 18.43 -5.91
C CYS A 4 -7.14 18.19 -7.37
N GLY A 5 -6.99 19.27 -8.15
CA GLY A 5 -6.50 19.19 -9.52
C GLY A 5 -4.99 18.98 -9.61
N ASP A 6 -4.28 19.19 -8.51
CA ASP A 6 -2.83 19.17 -8.35
C ASP A 6 -2.44 18.29 -7.13
N ASN A 7 -1.16 18.28 -6.77
CA ASN A 7 -0.61 17.58 -5.60
C ASN A 7 -1.33 17.91 -4.27
N VAL A 8 -1.51 16.89 -3.43
CA VAL A 8 -1.97 17.01 -2.04
C VAL A 8 -0.81 16.68 -1.12
N GLN A 9 -0.49 17.58 -0.19
CA GLN A 9 0.54 17.35 0.83
C GLN A 9 -0.05 17.59 2.22
N MET A 10 0.14 16.63 3.13
CA MET A 10 -0.26 16.74 4.53
C MET A 10 0.84 16.28 5.48
N GLU A 11 1.43 17.22 6.22
CA GLU A 11 2.52 16.91 7.16
C GLU A 11 2.02 16.16 8.42
N ARG A 12 0.92 16.63 9.03
CA ARG A 12 0.37 15.99 10.23
C ARG A 12 -1.14 16.11 10.34
N CYS A 13 -1.78 14.97 10.46
CA CYS A 13 -3.18 14.82 10.80
C CYS A 13 -3.29 13.98 12.08
N GLY A 14 -4.01 14.48 13.08
CA GLY A 14 -4.25 13.74 14.33
C GLY A 14 -5.37 12.72 14.22
N ASP A 15 -6.23 12.89 13.21
CA ASP A 15 -7.40 12.06 12.92
C ASP A 15 -7.29 11.56 11.45
N ASN A 16 -8.38 10.98 10.92
CA ASN A 16 -8.45 10.45 9.55
C ASN A 16 -8.13 11.46 8.43
N VAL A 17 -7.50 10.95 7.38
CA VAL A 17 -7.28 11.63 6.10
C VAL A 17 -8.13 11.01 5.01
N GLU A 18 -8.87 11.83 4.27
CA GLU A 18 -9.69 11.38 3.14
C GLU A 18 -9.46 12.23 1.89
N VAL A 19 -9.00 11.59 0.82
CA VAL A 19 -8.76 12.19 -0.50
C VAL A 19 -9.56 11.45 -1.56
N GLU A 20 -10.67 12.04 -2.00
CA GLU A 20 -11.50 11.40 -3.04
C GLU A 20 -10.80 11.40 -4.41
N ARG A 21 -10.20 12.52 -4.81
CA ARG A 21 -9.52 12.64 -6.11
C ARG A 21 -8.36 13.60 -6.05
N CYS A 22 -7.19 13.12 -6.47
CA CYS A 22 -6.01 13.90 -6.79
C CYS A 22 -5.60 13.63 -8.26
N GLY A 23 -5.24 14.71 -8.97
CA GLY A 23 -4.78 14.62 -10.37
C GLY A 23 -3.34 14.17 -10.53
N ASP A 24 -2.49 14.46 -9.53
CA ASP A 24 -1.05 14.18 -9.55
C ASP A 24 -0.71 13.29 -8.35
N ASN A 25 0.06 13.79 -7.36
CA ASN A 25 0.55 13.03 -6.22
C ASN A 25 -0.16 13.38 -4.91
N VAL A 26 -0.25 12.40 -4.02
CA VAL A 26 -0.67 12.60 -2.63
C VAL A 26 0.43 12.15 -1.70
N GLU A 27 0.86 13.05 -0.83
CA GLU A 27 1.88 12.81 0.18
C GLU A 27 1.28 13.09 1.56
N VAL A 28 1.36 12.12 2.45
CA VAL A 28 1.00 12.28 3.85
C VAL A 28 2.20 11.84 4.68
N GLU A 29 2.74 12.71 5.53
CA GLU A 29 3.86 12.30 6.40
C GLU A 29 3.32 11.57 7.64
N ARG A 30 2.29 12.10 8.30
CA ARG A 30 1.73 11.47 9.51
C ARG A 30 0.22 11.56 9.59
N CYS A 31 -0.42 10.41 9.78
CA CYS A 31 -1.81 10.27 10.17
C CYS A 31 -1.90 9.52 11.50
N GLY A 32 -2.72 10.03 12.43
CA GLY A 32 -2.94 9.42 13.74
C GLY A 32 -3.84 8.18 13.70
N ASP A 33 -4.79 8.15 12.77
CA ASP A 33 -5.80 7.09 12.63
C ASP A 33 -5.64 6.43 11.26
N SER A 34 -6.54 6.70 10.30
CA SER A 34 -6.55 6.06 8.96
C SER A 34 -6.40 7.05 7.79
N VAL A 35 -5.85 6.58 6.67
CA VAL A 35 -5.77 7.31 5.41
C VAL A 35 -6.56 6.57 4.35
N GLN A 36 -7.53 7.25 3.73
CA GLN A 36 -8.33 6.71 2.64
C GLN A 36 -8.17 7.56 1.39
N MET A 37 -7.96 6.87 0.27
CA MET A 37 -7.82 7.50 -1.04
C MET A 37 -8.55 6.74 -2.13
N GLU A 38 -9.56 7.37 -2.75
CA GLU A 38 -10.28 6.71 -3.83
C GLU A 38 -9.50 6.77 -5.15
N ARG A 39 -8.94 7.93 -5.51
CA ARG A 39 -8.24 8.10 -6.80
C ARG A 39 -7.05 9.05 -6.72
N CYS A 40 -5.89 8.54 -7.09
CA CYS A 40 -4.68 9.29 -7.40
C CYS A 40 -4.31 9.13 -8.88
N GLY A 41 -3.87 10.22 -9.52
CA GLY A 41 -3.45 10.20 -10.92
C GLY A 41 -2.06 9.61 -11.10
N ASP A 42 -1.13 10.00 -10.23
CA ASP A 42 0.27 9.56 -10.30
C ASP A 42 0.58 8.69 -9.08
N SER A 43 1.12 9.24 -7.99
CA SER A 43 1.64 8.45 -6.85
C SER A 43 1.02 8.80 -5.50
N VAL A 44 1.01 7.82 -4.59
CA VAL A 44 0.59 7.95 -3.20
C VAL A 44 1.75 7.60 -2.30
N GLN A 45 2.12 8.52 -1.40
CA GLN A 45 3.20 8.30 -0.42
C GLN A 45 2.68 8.54 0.99
N MET A 46 2.95 7.58 1.87
CA MET A 46 2.54 7.59 3.27
C MET A 46 3.70 7.18 4.17
N GLU A 47 4.33 8.12 4.90
CA GLU A 47 5.42 7.75 5.83
C GLU A 47 4.88 7.02 7.08
N ARG A 48 3.84 7.55 7.75
CA ARG A 48 3.32 6.94 9.00
C ARG A 48 1.83 7.06 9.18
N CYS A 49 1.14 5.94 9.15
CA CYS A 49 -0.26 5.82 9.55
C CYS A 49 -0.38 5.06 10.89
N GLY A 50 -1.26 5.54 11.77
CA GLY A 50 -1.49 4.94 13.07
C GLY A 50 -2.24 3.61 13.00
N ASP A 51 -3.24 3.53 12.13
CA ASP A 51 -4.11 2.36 11.97
C ASP A 51 -4.03 1.83 10.53
N ASN A 52 -4.83 2.38 9.60
CA ASN A 52 -5.04 1.78 8.26
C ASN A 52 -4.71 2.72 7.11
N VAL A 53 -4.24 2.17 5.99
CA VAL A 53 -4.07 2.89 4.72
C VAL A 53 -4.86 2.15 3.64
N GLU A 54 -5.77 2.86 2.98
CA GLU A 54 -6.61 2.32 1.91
C GLU A 54 -6.46 3.18 0.65
N VAL A 55 -6.10 2.54 -0.47
CA VAL A 55 -5.98 3.16 -1.78
C VAL A 55 -6.78 2.37 -2.82
N GLU A 56 -7.94 2.87 -3.24
CA GLU A 56 -8.73 2.17 -4.26
C GLU A 56 -8.02 2.21 -5.64
N ARG A 57 -7.52 3.38 -6.05
CA ARG A 57 -6.87 3.54 -7.36
C ARG A 57 -5.72 4.53 -7.34
N CYS A 58 -4.58 4.08 -7.83
CA CYS A 58 -3.41 4.88 -8.12
C CYS A 58 -2.93 4.59 -9.54
N GLY A 59 -2.60 5.64 -10.29
CA GLY A 59 -2.17 5.51 -11.69
C GLY A 59 -0.76 4.93 -11.83
N ASP A 60 0.15 5.30 -10.94
CA ASP A 60 1.55 4.86 -11.00
C ASP A 60 1.93 4.08 -9.74
N ASN A 61 2.32 4.72 -8.63
CA ASN A 61 2.94 4.03 -7.49
C ASN A 61 2.26 4.31 -6.14
N VAL A 62 2.20 3.29 -5.26
CA VAL A 62 1.79 3.43 -3.87
C VAL A 62 2.94 3.03 -2.95
N GLU A 63 3.33 3.92 -2.04
CA GLU A 63 4.41 3.71 -1.09
C GLU A 63 3.91 3.96 0.33
N VAL A 64 4.09 2.96 1.22
CA VAL A 64 3.74 3.05 2.64
C VAL A 64 4.94 2.61 3.48
N GLU A 65 5.62 3.54 4.13
CA GLU A 65 6.75 3.18 5.00
C GLU A 65 6.27 2.47 6.28
N ARG A 66 5.22 3.00 6.93
CA ARG A 66 4.70 2.43 8.19
C ARG A 66 3.20 2.55 8.32
N CYS A 67 2.56 1.41 8.57
CA CYS A 67 1.18 1.29 8.96
C CYS A 67 1.06 0.49 10.25
N GLY A 68 0.26 0.95 11.20
CA GLY A 68 0.09 0.27 12.49
C GLY A 68 -0.72 -1.01 12.41
N ASP A 69 -1.77 -1.04 11.59
CA ASP A 69 -2.65 -2.19 11.44
C ASP A 69 -2.57 -2.75 10.01
N SER A 70 -3.28 -2.17 9.03
CA SER A 70 -3.40 -2.77 7.68
C SER A 70 -3.23 -1.81 6.51
N VAL A 71 -2.68 -2.32 5.41
CA VAL A 71 -2.57 -1.62 4.12
C VAL A 71 -3.38 -2.35 3.07
N GLU A 72 -4.32 -1.65 2.43
CA GLU A 72 -5.14 -2.18 1.34
C GLU A 72 -4.96 -1.33 0.08
N VAL A 73 -4.67 -1.97 -1.04
CA VAL A 73 -4.66 -1.32 -2.35
C VAL A 73 -5.40 -2.18 -3.37
N GLU A 74 -6.53 -1.67 -3.88
CA GLU A 74 -7.27 -2.42 -4.90
C GLU A 74 -6.55 -2.36 -6.26
N ARG A 75 -6.12 -1.17 -6.70
CA ARG A 75 -5.49 -1.01 -8.03
C ARG A 75 -4.35 -0.01 -8.02
N CYS A 76 -3.21 -0.48 -8.49
CA CYS A 76 -2.04 0.31 -8.78
C CYS A 76 -1.57 0.02 -10.21
N GLY A 77 -1.24 1.06 -10.97
CA GLY A 77 -0.84 0.91 -12.36
C GLY A 77 0.59 0.40 -12.55
N ASP A 78 1.51 0.74 -11.65
CA ASP A 78 2.90 0.30 -11.71
C ASP A 78 3.27 -0.48 -10.43
N ASN A 79 3.79 0.17 -9.38
CA ASN A 79 4.39 -0.52 -8.23
C ASN A 79 3.73 -0.20 -6.88
N VAL A 80 3.70 -1.19 -5.99
CA VAL A 80 3.34 -0.98 -4.58
C VAL A 80 4.43 -1.45 -3.65
N GLU A 81 4.82 -0.58 -2.73
CA GLU A 81 5.85 -0.83 -1.73
C GLU A 81 5.30 -0.59 -0.33
N VAL A 82 5.47 -1.58 0.55
CA VAL A 82 5.12 -1.49 1.98
C VAL A 82 6.30 -1.94 2.82
N GLU A 83 7.00 -1.00 3.46
CA GLU A 83 8.16 -1.37 4.30
C GLU A 83 7.70 -2.06 5.59
N ARG A 84 6.69 -1.52 6.28
CA ARG A 84 6.21 -2.07 7.56
C ARG A 84 4.71 -1.95 7.72
N CYS A 85 4.09 -3.09 7.98
CA CYS A 85 2.70 -3.21 8.37
C CYS A 85 2.60 -4.04 9.65
N GLY A 86 1.80 -3.59 10.62
CA GLY A 86 1.66 -4.28 11.90
C GLY A 86 0.87 -5.59 11.80
N ASP A 87 -0.17 -5.64 10.97
CA ASP A 87 -1.02 -6.82 10.82
C ASP A 87 -1.00 -7.36 9.39
N SER A 88 -1.63 -6.65 8.42
CA SER A 88 -1.87 -7.23 7.09
C SER A 88 -1.73 -6.27 5.90
N VAL A 89 -1.22 -6.82 4.79
CA VAL A 89 -1.14 -6.12 3.50
C VAL A 89 -1.97 -6.87 2.46
N GLN A 90 -2.90 -6.17 1.82
CA GLN A 90 -3.78 -6.72 0.79
C GLN A 90 -3.68 -5.93 -0.51
N MET A 91 -3.47 -6.65 -1.60
CA MET A 91 -3.25 -6.11 -2.93
C MET A 91 -4.08 -6.87 -3.96
N GLU A 92 -5.13 -6.27 -4.54
CA GLU A 92 -5.90 -6.98 -5.57
C GLU A 92 -5.17 -6.95 -6.92
N ARG A 93 -4.75 -5.77 -7.39
CA ARG A 93 -4.13 -5.61 -8.72
C ARG A 93 -3.01 -4.60 -8.72
N CYS A 94 -1.84 -5.07 -9.11
CA CYS A 94 -0.67 -4.27 -9.39
C CYS A 94 -0.21 -4.52 -10.82
N GLY A 95 0.13 -3.46 -11.56
CA GLY A 95 0.53 -3.57 -12.96
C GLY A 95 1.93 -4.14 -13.15
N ASP A 96 2.87 -3.81 -12.26
CA ASP A 96 4.27 -4.23 -12.35
C ASP A 96 4.73 -4.98 -11.09
N ASN A 97 5.14 -4.32 -10.01
CA ASN A 97 5.79 -4.99 -8.86
C ASN A 97 5.13 -4.69 -7.52
N VAL A 98 5.10 -5.70 -6.64
CA VAL A 98 4.70 -5.54 -5.24
C VAL A 98 5.87 -5.92 -4.33
N GLU A 99 6.25 -5.04 -3.42
CA GLU A 99 7.29 -5.27 -2.41
C GLU A 99 6.72 -5.07 -1.01
N VAL A 100 6.92 -6.06 -0.13
CA VAL A 100 6.53 -5.98 1.28
C VAL A 100 7.69 -6.45 2.15
N GLU A 101 8.32 -5.56 2.94
CA GLU A 101 9.52 -5.92 3.70
C GLU A 101 9.26 -6.52 5.09
N ARG A 102 8.19 -6.08 5.77
CA ARG A 102 7.81 -6.58 7.11
C ARG A 102 6.31 -6.46 7.29
N CYS A 103 5.67 -7.58 7.55
CA CYS A 103 4.26 -7.65 7.92
C CYS A 103 4.12 -8.51 9.18
N GLY A 104 3.23 -8.16 10.11
CA GLY A 104 3.07 -8.97 11.32
C GLY A 104 2.39 -10.30 11.10
N ASP A 105 1.33 -10.34 10.27
CA ASP A 105 0.46 -11.51 10.15
C ASP A 105 0.25 -12.04 8.72
N ASN A 106 -0.24 -11.23 7.76
CA ASN A 106 -0.64 -11.76 6.45
C ASN A 106 -0.30 -10.81 5.30
N VAL A 107 0.14 -11.38 4.17
CA VAL A 107 0.26 -10.66 2.90
C VAL A 107 -0.50 -11.41 1.81
N GLU A 108 -1.40 -10.72 1.13
CA GLU A 108 -2.21 -11.26 0.04
C GLU A 108 -2.04 -10.39 -1.21
N VAL A 109 -1.72 -11.03 -2.35
CA VAL A 109 -1.54 -10.33 -3.63
C VAL A 109 -2.26 -11.10 -4.73
N GLU A 110 -3.47 -10.72 -5.11
CA GLU A 110 -4.23 -11.51 -6.09
C GLU A 110 -3.59 -11.49 -7.49
N ARG A 111 -3.22 -10.31 -8.00
CA ARG A 111 -2.67 -10.15 -9.34
C ARG A 111 -1.54 -9.13 -9.37
N CYS A 112 -0.43 -9.55 -9.95
CA CYS A 112 0.73 -8.72 -10.20
C CYS A 112 1.24 -8.98 -11.62
N GLY A 113 1.58 -7.93 -12.36
CA GLY A 113 2.06 -8.10 -13.73
C GLY A 113 3.43 -8.72 -13.80
N ASP A 114 4.39 -8.25 -13.00
CA ASP A 114 5.77 -8.70 -13.10
C ASP A 114 6.19 -9.52 -11.89
N SER A 115 6.42 -8.90 -10.72
CA SER A 115 7.00 -9.60 -9.57
C SER A 115 6.45 -9.22 -8.21
N VAL A 116 6.46 -10.19 -7.29
CA VAL A 116 6.10 -9.97 -5.89
C VAL A 116 7.27 -10.38 -5.01
N GLN A 117 7.78 -9.45 -4.21
CA GLN A 117 8.85 -9.67 -3.24
C GLN A 117 8.31 -9.48 -1.83
N MET A 118 8.57 -10.45 -0.96
CA MET A 118 8.16 -10.40 0.44
C MET A 118 9.33 -10.79 1.33
N GLU A 119 9.71 -9.90 2.24
CA GLU A 119 10.66 -10.18 3.31
C GLU A 119 9.95 -10.22 4.66
N ARG A 120 10.43 -11.05 5.59
CA ARG A 120 10.10 -11.01 7.04
C ARG A 120 8.63 -10.76 7.38
N CYS A 121 7.74 -11.40 6.65
CA CYS A 121 6.32 -11.41 6.96
C CYS A 121 6.08 -12.54 7.97
N GLY A 122 5.60 -12.18 9.16
CA GLY A 122 5.13 -13.11 10.18
C GLY A 122 3.81 -13.76 9.75
N GLY A 123 3.49 -14.92 10.32
CA GLY A 123 2.25 -15.66 10.10
C GLY A 123 2.34 -16.80 9.07
N ASP A 124 1.45 -17.79 9.22
CA ASP A 124 1.34 -19.02 8.39
C ASP A 124 0.85 -18.76 6.94
N SER A 125 0.85 -17.51 6.47
CA SER A 125 -0.18 -17.01 5.57
C SER A 125 0.31 -15.96 4.56
N VAL A 126 1.36 -16.27 3.80
CA VAL A 126 1.42 -15.72 2.43
C VAL A 126 0.31 -16.43 1.66
N GLN A 127 -0.92 -15.92 1.74
CA GLN A 127 -2.11 -16.75 1.53
C GLN A 127 -2.43 -16.99 0.07
N GLU A 128 -2.17 -16.05 -0.83
CA GLU A 128 -2.33 -16.32 -2.25
C GLU A 128 -1.60 -15.27 -3.08
N VAL A 129 -0.72 -15.74 -3.96
CA VAL A 129 -0.34 -14.98 -5.14
C VAL A 129 -0.95 -15.67 -6.35
N ALA A 130 -2.18 -15.30 -6.68
CA ALA A 130 -2.98 -16.08 -7.62
C ALA A 130 -2.49 -15.95 -9.06
N TRP A 131 -1.93 -14.78 -9.43
CA TRP A 131 -1.44 -14.52 -10.78
C TRP A 131 -0.24 -13.57 -10.80
N VAL A 132 0.96 -14.11 -11.04
CA VAL A 132 2.17 -13.34 -11.38
C VAL A 132 2.72 -13.81 -12.70
N ARG A 133 3.12 -12.90 -13.60
CA ARG A 133 3.64 -13.30 -14.92
C ARG A 133 5.12 -13.65 -14.89
N SER A 134 5.92 -13.08 -13.98
CA SER A 134 7.36 -13.31 -13.90
C SER A 134 7.78 -14.15 -12.69
N SER A 135 7.72 -13.62 -11.46
CA SER A 135 8.32 -14.27 -10.28
C SER A 135 7.73 -13.84 -8.93
N VAL A 136 7.74 -14.76 -7.96
CA VAL A 136 7.44 -14.46 -6.55
C VAL A 136 8.64 -14.87 -5.70
N GLU A 137 9.15 -13.96 -4.89
CA GLU A 137 10.28 -14.17 -3.98
C GLU A 137 9.83 -13.94 -2.54
N VAL A 138 10.10 -14.90 -1.66
CA VAL A 138 9.72 -14.82 -0.23
C VAL A 138 10.92 -15.19 0.62
N GLU A 139 11.43 -14.24 1.39
CA GLU A 139 12.62 -14.37 2.23
C GLU A 139 12.30 -14.11 3.72
N GLY A 140 12.97 -14.84 4.62
CA GLY A 140 12.94 -14.51 6.05
C GLY A 140 11.64 -14.78 6.81
N MET A 141 10.82 -15.76 6.40
CA MET A 141 9.60 -16.16 7.11
C MET A 141 9.92 -16.61 8.55
N GLU A 142 9.55 -15.78 9.54
CA GLU A 142 9.76 -16.07 10.97
C GLU A 142 8.67 -17.07 11.42
N ARG A 143 9.11 -18.23 11.94
CA ARG A 143 8.22 -19.31 12.42
C ARG A 143 7.74 -19.09 13.85
#